data_AF-A0A1S1R0B2-F1
#
_entry.id   AF-A0A1S1R0B2-F1
#
_cell.length_a   1.000
_cell.length_b   1.000
_cell.length_c   1.000
_cell.angle_alpha   90.00
_cell.angle_beta   90.00
_cell.angle_gamma   90.00
#
_symmetry.space_group_name_H-M   'P 1'
#
loop_
_entity.id
_entity.type
_entity.pdbx_description
1 polymer ?
#
loop_
_entity_poly.entity_id
_entity_poly.type
_entity_poly.pdbx_seq_one_letter_code
_entity_poly.pdbx_strand_id
1 'polypeptide(L)'
;MPAPPVDGGGWASQEDLSARYAVVREQVDYALAEIALARAAFRRASEDDGPGWPFRDSELDVLRRPAVARALARELAGIERLRVWAQELYWLQEQHRNF
;
A
#
# COMPACT_ATOMS: atom_id res chain seq x y z
N MET A 1 10.62 -2.15 7.48
CA MET A 1 11.45 -1.07 8.06
C MET A 1 11.88 -0.14 6.93
N PRO A 2 11.84 1.18 7.10
CA PRO A 2 12.48 2.10 6.16
C PRO A 2 13.99 1.80 6.10
N ALA A 3 14.61 2.00 4.93
CA ALA A 3 16.06 1.88 4.81
C ALA A 3 16.74 2.95 5.69
N PRO A 4 17.85 2.62 6.39
CA PRO A 4 18.55 3.61 7.19
C PRO A 4 19.09 4.75 6.31
N PRO A 5 19.20 5.98 6.86
CA PRO A 5 19.88 7.07 6.17
C PRO A 5 21.33 6.65 5.90
N VAL A 6 21.81 6.92 4.69
CA VAL A 6 23.16 6.56 4.24
C VAL A 6 24.14 7.53 4.92
N ASP A 7 24.56 7.22 6.13
CA ASP A 7 25.65 7.92 6.81
C ASP A 7 26.98 7.49 6.17
N GLY A 8 27.42 8.23 5.15
CA GLY A 8 28.75 8.05 4.58
C GLY A 8 28.91 8.48 3.12
N GLY A 9 29.09 9.78 2.89
CA GLY A 9 30.16 10.34 2.04
C GLY A 9 30.47 9.76 0.65
N GLY A 10 29.51 9.18 -0.06
CA GLY A 10 29.65 8.80 -1.46
C GLY A 10 28.33 8.96 -2.18
N TRP A 11 28.29 9.75 -3.25
CA TRP A 11 27.15 9.80 -4.15
C TRP A 11 26.86 8.36 -4.60
N ALA A 12 25.63 7.86 -4.37
CA ALA A 12 25.23 6.55 -4.86
C ALA A 12 25.50 6.49 -6.36
N SER A 13 26.16 5.44 -6.85
CA SER A 13 26.48 5.34 -8.27
C SER A 13 25.20 5.32 -9.10
N GLN A 14 25.27 5.70 -10.38
CA GLN A 14 24.11 5.64 -11.26
C GLN A 14 23.54 4.20 -11.36
N GLU A 15 24.39 3.19 -11.21
CA GLU A 15 23.99 1.77 -11.15
C GLU A 15 23.21 1.46 -9.86
N ASP A 16 23.67 1.95 -8.70
CA ASP A 16 22.97 1.81 -7.42
C ASP A 16 21.60 2.50 -7.44
N LEU A 17 21.51 3.71 -8.01
CA LEU A 17 20.26 4.45 -8.17
C LEU A 17 19.28 3.71 -9.09
N SER A 18 19.78 3.14 -10.18
CA SER A 18 18.98 2.37 -11.13
C SER A 18 18.45 1.07 -10.51
N ALA A 19 19.29 0.34 -9.77
CA ALA A 19 18.89 -0.86 -9.04
C ALA A 19 17.84 -0.53 -7.96
N ARG A 20 18.04 0.56 -7.21
CA ARG A 20 17.09 1.01 -6.19
C ARG A 20 15.76 1.44 -6.79
N TYR A 21 15.78 2.12 -7.94
CA TYR A 21 14.55 2.47 -8.67
C TYR A 21 13.76 1.23 -9.11
N ALA A 22 14.44 0.20 -9.62
CA ALA A 22 13.79 -1.06 -10.02
C ALA A 22 13.09 -1.74 -8.84
N VAL A 23 13.75 -1.82 -7.67
CA VAL A 23 13.17 -2.38 -6.44
C VAL A 23 11.96 -1.57 -6.00
N VAL A 24 12.08 -0.24 -5.96
CA VAL A 24 10.97 0.62 -5.51
C VAL A 24 9.76 0.49 -6.43
N ARG A 25 9.97 0.39 -7.76
CA ARG A 25 8.88 0.14 -8.70
C ARG A 25 8.16 -1.18 -8.41
N GLU A 26 8.90 -2.26 -8.17
CA GLU A 26 8.31 -3.56 -7.80
C GLU A 26 7.51 -3.47 -6.50
N GLN A 27 8.01 -2.74 -5.50
CA GLN A 27 7.29 -2.55 -4.24
C GLN A 27 6.02 -1.71 -4.39
N VAL A 28 6.00 -0.74 -5.32
CA VAL A 28 4.79 0.00 -5.69
C VAL A 28 3.78 -0.92 -6.34
N ASP A 29 4.20 -1.72 -7.32
CA ASP A 29 3.31 -2.68 -8.01
C ASP A 29 2.71 -3.68 -7.02
N TYR A 30 3.53 -4.18 -6.08
CA TYR A 30 3.08 -5.06 -5.00
C TYR A 30 2.03 -4.40 -4.10
N ALA A 31 2.28 -3.17 -3.63
CA ALA A 31 1.32 -2.43 -2.80
C ALA A 31 -0.01 -2.18 -3.53
N LEU A 32 0.04 -1.86 -4.83
CA LEU A 32 -1.16 -1.68 -5.65
C LEU A 32 -1.97 -3.00 -5.78
N ALA A 33 -1.29 -4.13 -5.96
CA ALA A 33 -1.94 -5.43 -6.00
C ALA A 33 -2.61 -5.79 -4.66
N GLU A 34 -1.96 -5.51 -3.53
CA GLU A 34 -2.54 -5.72 -2.20
C GLU A 34 -3.79 -4.86 -1.97
N ILE A 35 -3.76 -3.58 -2.36
CA ILE A 35 -4.93 -2.68 -2.29
C ILE A 35 -6.06 -3.23 -3.15
N ALA A 36 -5.77 -3.66 -4.39
CA ALA A 36 -6.77 -4.22 -5.30
C ALA A 36 -7.42 -5.49 -4.71
N LEU A 37 -6.62 -6.38 -4.12
CA LEU A 37 -7.10 -7.59 -3.47
C LEU A 37 -7.95 -7.27 -2.23
N ALA A 38 -7.52 -6.32 -1.40
CA ALA A 38 -8.27 -5.88 -0.23
C ALA A 38 -9.63 -5.29 -0.62
N ARG A 39 -9.68 -4.46 -1.67
CA ARG A 39 -10.93 -3.92 -2.23
C ARG A 39 -11.87 -4.99 -2.76
N ALA A 40 -11.33 -6.00 -3.44
CA ALA A 40 -12.13 -7.13 -3.92
C ALA A 40 -12.71 -7.94 -2.74
N ALA A 41 -11.91 -8.18 -1.69
CA ALA A 41 -12.36 -8.84 -0.48
C ALA A 41 -13.43 -8.02 0.27
N PHE A 42 -13.29 -6.70 0.32
CA PHE A 42 -14.30 -5.80 0.88
C PHE A 42 -15.62 -5.91 0.12
N ARG A 43 -15.61 -5.76 -1.22
CA ARG A 43 -16.84 -5.87 -2.04
C ARG A 43 -17.55 -7.20 -1.78
N ARG A 44 -16.80 -8.31 -1.82
CA ARG A 44 -17.34 -9.63 -1.52
C ARG A 44 -17.93 -9.74 -0.11
N ALA A 45 -17.23 -9.23 0.90
CA ALA A 45 -17.70 -9.26 2.30
C ALA A 45 -18.91 -8.36 2.57
N SER A 46 -19.07 -7.31 1.77
CA SER A 46 -20.22 -6.39 1.83
C SER A 46 -21.44 -6.93 1.08
N GLU A 47 -21.24 -7.75 0.04
CA GLU A 47 -22.31 -8.43 -0.72
C GLU A 47 -22.82 -9.71 -0.04
N ASP A 48 -22.04 -10.29 0.88
CA ASP A 48 -22.39 -11.48 1.66
C ASP A 48 -23.39 -11.12 2.78
N ASP A 49 -24.59 -10.68 2.39
CA ASP A 49 -25.74 -10.60 3.28
C ASP A 49 -26.19 -12.03 3.57
N GLY A 50 -25.75 -12.55 4.72
CA GLY A 50 -26.17 -13.85 5.21
C GLY A 50 -27.70 -13.97 5.23
N PRO A 51 -28.27 -15.19 5.09
CA PRO A 51 -29.70 -15.37 5.03
C PRO A 51 -30.34 -14.96 6.36
N GLY A 52 -31.00 -13.79 6.39
CA GLY A 52 -32.04 -13.52 7.39
C GLY A 52 -31.90 -12.30 8.31
N TRP A 53 -31.08 -11.27 8.03
CA TRP A 53 -31.15 -10.04 8.84
C TRP A 53 -32.17 -9.03 8.25
N PRO A 54 -33.27 -8.69 8.96
CA PRO A 54 -34.40 -7.97 8.37
C PRO A 54 -34.24 -6.44 8.32
N PHE A 55 -33.08 -5.91 8.73
CA PHE A 55 -32.81 -4.47 8.73
C PHE A 55 -31.71 -4.15 7.73
N ARG A 56 -31.88 -3.08 6.94
CA ARG A 56 -30.76 -2.49 6.18
C ARG A 56 -29.71 -2.07 7.20
N ASP A 57 -28.60 -2.80 7.24
CA ASP A 57 -27.45 -2.45 8.05
C ASP A 57 -27.06 -0.99 7.74
N SER A 58 -26.86 -0.18 8.78
CA SER A 58 -26.22 1.11 8.59
C SER A 58 -24.78 0.89 8.11
N GLU A 59 -24.16 1.88 7.47
CA GLU A 59 -22.75 1.78 7.04
C GLU A 59 -21.81 1.39 8.21
N LEU A 60 -22.17 1.76 9.44
CA LEU A 60 -21.45 1.39 10.66
C LEU A 60 -21.69 -0.06 11.10
N ASP A 61 -22.85 -0.64 10.81
CA ASP A 61 -23.13 -2.05 11.12
C ASP A 61 -22.37 -2.99 10.18
N VAL A 62 -22.17 -2.57 8.92
CA VAL A 62 -21.31 -3.28 7.96
C VAL A 62 -19.86 -3.34 8.47
N LEU A 63 -19.37 -2.28 9.13
CA LEU A 63 -18.03 -2.26 9.74
C LEU A 63 -17.88 -3.23 10.93
N ARG A 64 -18.97 -3.62 11.60
CA ARG A 64 -18.91 -4.62 12.67
C ARG A 64 -18.66 -6.03 12.14
N ARG A 65 -18.85 -6.27 10.84
CA ARG A 65 -18.59 -7.56 10.20
C ARG A 65 -17.06 -7.79 10.14
N PRO A 66 -16.52 -8.87 10.76
CA PRO A 66 -15.07 -9.07 10.83
C PRO A 66 -14.39 -9.23 9.47
N ALA A 67 -15.09 -9.71 8.44
CA ALA A 67 -14.57 -9.82 7.08
C ALA A 67 -14.37 -8.43 6.45
N VAL A 68 -15.36 -7.54 6.60
CA VAL A 68 -15.30 -6.14 6.14
C VAL A 68 -14.19 -5.38 6.86
N ALA A 69 -14.15 -5.44 8.20
CA ALA A 69 -13.12 -4.75 8.98
C ALA A 69 -11.70 -5.20 8.59
N ARG A 70 -11.50 -6.50 8.38
CA ARG A 70 -10.19 -7.04 7.93
C ARG A 70 -9.82 -6.61 6.52
N ALA A 71 -10.78 -6.55 5.61
CA ALA A 71 -10.53 -6.08 4.25
C ALA A 71 -10.11 -4.60 4.25
N LEU A 72 -10.82 -3.74 4.99
CA LEU A 72 -10.48 -2.33 5.13
C LEU A 72 -9.12 -2.11 5.81
N ALA A 73 -8.82 -2.86 6.87
CA ALA A 73 -7.51 -2.78 7.53
C ALA A 73 -6.36 -3.16 6.57
N ARG A 74 -6.57 -4.17 5.71
CA ARG A 74 -5.59 -4.55 4.67
C ARG A 74 -5.43 -3.49 3.60
N GLU A 75 -6.53 -2.85 3.17
CA GLU A 75 -6.47 -1.74 2.22
C GLU A 75 -5.65 -0.57 2.79
N LEU A 76 -5.91 -0.17 4.04
CA LEU A 76 -5.16 0.89 4.72
C LEU A 76 -3.67 0.55 4.84
N ALA A 77 -3.32 -0.69 5.22
CA ALA A 77 -1.93 -1.12 5.29
C ALA A 77 -1.22 -1.06 3.92
N GLY A 78 -1.92 -1.41 2.84
CA GLY A 78 -1.40 -1.26 1.48
C GLY A 78 -1.17 0.21 1.10
N ILE A 79 -2.09 1.10 1.46
CA ILE A 79 -1.96 2.55 1.24
C ILE A 79 -0.77 3.13 2.02
N GLU A 80 -0.58 2.72 3.28
CA GLU A 80 0.56 3.15 4.09
C GLU A 80 1.90 2.73 3.46
N ARG A 81 1.99 1.48 2.97
CA ARG A 81 3.16 1.03 2.20
C ARG A 81 3.37 1.87 0.94
N LEU A 82 2.31 2.13 0.18
CA LEU A 82 2.39 2.94 -1.03
C LEU A 82 2.90 4.35 -0.75
N ARG A 83 2.49 4.97 0.37
CA ARG A 83 2.99 6.30 0.78
C ARG A 83 4.49 6.29 1.05
N VAL A 84 5.00 5.26 1.72
CA VAL A 84 6.45 5.12 1.97
C VAL A 84 7.21 5.03 0.65
N TRP A 85 6.75 4.20 -0.29
CA TRP A 85 7.41 4.05 -1.58
C TRP A 85 7.29 5.27 -2.49
N ALA A 86 6.20 6.02 -2.39
CA ALA A 86 6.05 7.30 -3.09
C ALA A 86 7.08 8.34 -2.60
N GLN A 87 7.34 8.38 -1.29
CA GLN A 87 8.36 9.26 -0.72
C GLN A 87 9.78 8.86 -1.17
N GLU A 88 10.05 7.55 -1.23
CA GLU A 88 11.31 7.02 -1.74
C GLU A 88 11.52 7.32 -3.23
N LEU A 89 10.48 7.16 -4.06
CA LEU A 89 10.51 7.54 -5.48
C LEU A 89 10.81 9.02 -5.65
N TYR A 90 10.16 9.88 -4.87
CA TYR A 90 10.40 11.31 -4.91
C TYR A 90 11.85 11.64 -4.54
N TRP A 91 12.39 11.01 -3.50
CA TRP A 91 13.79 11.19 -3.12
C TRP A 91 14.75 10.72 -4.25
N LEU A 92 14.51 9.56 -4.86
CA LEU A 92 15.31 9.07 -6.00
C LEU A 92 15.26 10.01 -7.20
N GLN A 93 14.09 10.58 -7.49
CA GLN A 93 13.94 11.60 -8.55
C GLN A 93 14.78 12.85 -8.25
N GLU A 94 14.80 13.30 -7.00
CA GLU A 94 15.60 14.46 -6.60
C GLU A 94 17.11 14.16 -6.67
N GLN A 95 17.55 12.95 -6.32
CA GLN A 95 18.96 12.55 -6.51
C GLN A 95 19.34 12.55 -7.99
N HIS A 96 18.50 12.00 -8.87
CA HIS A 96 18.74 12.02 -10.32
C HIS A 96 18.78 13.42 -10.92
N ARG A 97 18.05 14.40 -10.36
CA ARG A 97 18.08 15.79 -10.82
C ARG A 97 19.37 16.53 -10.44
N ASN A 98 20.02 16.07 -9.37
CA ASN A 98 21.23 16.69 -8.83
C ASN A 98 22.53 16.02 -9.30
N PHE A 99 22.43 15.04 -10.20
CA PHE A 99 23.51 14.44 -10.98
C PHE A 99 23.64 15.11 -12.36
#